data_AF-A0A392N3K3-F1
#
_entry.id   AF-A0A392N3K3-F1
#
_cell.length_a   1.000
_cell.length_b   1.000
_cell.length_c   1.000
_cell.angle_alpha   90.00
_cell.angle_beta   90.00
_cell.angle_gamma   90.00
#
_symmetry.space_group_name_H-M   'P 1'
#
loop_
_entity.id
_entity.type
_entity.pdbx_description
1 polymer ?
#
loop_
_entity_poly.entity_id
_entity_poly.type
_entity_poly.pdbx_seq_one_letter_code
_entity_poly.pdbx_strand_id
1 'polypeptide(L)'
;MESIRHNFDAAVGDVTIVPNRTRLLDFTQPFMESGLVVVVPVKEIKSSPWAFLKPFTAQMWCVTGAFFLFVGAVVWILEHRHNPEFRGPPKKQLMTIFWFTFSTMFFSHRENTVSGLGRFVLIIWLFVVLIINSSYTASLTSILTVQQLSSQIEGIDSLISGTQPIGIQDGSFARRYLIDELNIHPSRIVSLKDPKAYVDALTRGPKGGGVVAIVDELPYIEIFMSSTNCKFRTVGQEFTKSGWGFVS
;
A
#
# COMPACT_ATOMS: atom_id res chain seq x y z
N MET A 1 -13.33 48.49 12.11
CA MET A 1 -12.69 47.69 11.04
C MET A 1 -13.48 47.90 9.74
N GLU A 2 -13.66 49.16 9.38
CA GLU A 2 -14.53 49.65 8.29
C GLU A 2 -13.71 50.19 7.11
N SER A 3 -12.37 50.18 7.25
CA SER A 3 -11.43 50.87 6.39
C SER A 3 -11.05 50.12 5.10
N ILE A 4 -11.46 48.86 4.91
CA ILE A 4 -11.10 48.09 3.70
C ILE A 4 -12.16 48.23 2.58
N ARG A 5 -13.40 48.61 2.90
CA ARG A 5 -14.49 48.71 1.91
C ARG A 5 -14.32 49.81 0.87
N HIS A 6 -13.30 50.68 0.98
CA HIS A 6 -13.20 51.88 0.15
C HIS A 6 -11.98 51.96 -0.80
N ASN A 7 -11.16 50.91 -0.91
CA ASN A 7 -9.95 50.97 -1.76
C ASN A 7 -9.92 50.02 -2.96
N PHE A 8 -10.80 49.01 -3.04
CA PHE A 8 -10.78 48.02 -4.12
C PHE A 8 -12.21 47.56 -4.47
N ASP A 9 -12.55 47.55 -5.76
CA ASP A 9 -13.89 47.19 -6.27
C ASP A 9 -14.03 45.71 -6.64
N ALA A 10 -12.91 45.00 -6.81
CA ALA A 10 -12.87 43.57 -7.11
C ALA A 10 -11.50 42.96 -6.79
N ALA A 11 -11.48 41.66 -6.51
CA ALA A 11 -10.27 40.87 -6.33
C ALA A 11 -10.31 39.60 -7.20
N VAL A 12 -9.20 39.35 -7.90
CA VAL A 12 -9.00 38.20 -8.78
C VAL A 12 -7.82 37.38 -8.27
N GLY A 13 -8.06 36.11 -7.94
CA GLY A 13 -7.05 35.20 -7.40
C GLY A 13 -7.65 33.85 -6.97
N ASP A 14 -6.85 33.06 -6.26
CA ASP A 14 -7.20 31.80 -5.62
C ASP A 14 -8.08 32.04 -4.36
N VAL A 15 -9.23 32.69 -4.54
CA VAL A 15 -10.12 33.01 -3.43
C VAL A 15 -11.12 31.89 -3.21
N THR A 16 -10.87 31.05 -2.21
CA THR A 16 -11.83 30.02 -1.80
C THR A 16 -13.11 30.63 -1.22
N ILE A 17 -14.26 30.20 -1.77
CA ILE A 17 -15.59 30.59 -1.30
C ILE A 17 -15.85 29.86 0.03
N VAL A 18 -15.95 30.62 1.12
CA VAL A 18 -16.23 30.07 2.46
C VAL A 18 -17.39 30.82 3.15
N PRO A 19 -18.24 30.14 3.94
CA PRO A 19 -19.43 30.76 4.55
C PRO A 19 -19.16 32.01 5.39
N ASN A 20 -17.97 32.12 6.00
CA ASN A 20 -17.61 33.29 6.80
C ASN A 20 -17.25 34.52 5.95
N ARG A 21 -16.79 34.33 4.69
CA ARG A 21 -16.45 35.42 3.77
C ARG A 21 -17.65 35.87 2.96
N THR A 22 -18.57 34.96 2.61
CA THR A 22 -19.81 35.29 1.88
C THR A 22 -20.77 36.20 2.67
N ARG A 23 -20.59 36.33 3.99
CA ARG A 23 -21.33 37.30 4.81
C ARG A 23 -20.85 38.74 4.64
N LEU A 24 -19.65 38.93 4.11
CA LEU A 24 -18.97 40.22 4.04
C LEU A 24 -18.70 40.68 2.60
N LEU A 25 -18.67 39.74 1.65
CA LEU A 25 -18.24 39.91 0.26
C LEU A 25 -19.11 39.05 -0.67
N ASP A 26 -19.34 39.53 -1.89
CA ASP A 26 -20.06 38.78 -2.91
C ASP A 26 -19.08 37.98 -3.78
N PHE A 27 -19.46 36.74 -4.10
CA PHE A 27 -18.63 35.82 -4.87
C PHE A 27 -19.33 35.40 -6.16
N THR A 28 -18.55 35.19 -7.22
CA THR A 28 -19.06 34.59 -8.46
C THR A 28 -19.35 33.09 -8.29
N GLN A 29 -20.01 32.48 -9.28
CA GLN A 29 -20.03 31.03 -9.40
C GLN A 29 -18.58 30.49 -9.43
N PRO A 30 -18.27 29.39 -8.72
CA PRO A 30 -16.93 28.84 -8.72
C PRO A 30 -16.50 28.45 -10.13
N PHE A 31 -15.31 28.91 -10.54
CA PHE A 31 -14.73 28.56 -11.84
C PHE A 31 -13.88 27.29 -11.77
N MET A 32 -13.50 26.86 -10.56
CA MET A 32 -12.73 25.66 -10.28
C MET A 32 -13.20 25.05 -8.96
N GLU A 33 -13.40 23.73 -8.94
CA GLU A 33 -13.65 22.99 -7.70
C GLU A 33 -12.32 22.84 -6.95
N SER A 34 -12.34 23.14 -5.65
CA SER A 34 -11.18 23.07 -4.76
C SER A 34 -11.63 22.46 -3.43
N GLY A 35 -11.39 21.16 -3.28
CA GLY A 35 -11.50 20.47 -2.01
C GLY A 35 -10.13 20.15 -1.41
N LEU A 36 -10.18 19.80 -0.13
CA LEU A 36 -9.01 19.44 0.65
C LEU A 36 -8.70 17.96 0.47
N VAL A 37 -7.40 17.66 0.36
CA VAL A 37 -6.87 16.30 0.28
C VAL A 37 -5.82 16.07 1.35
N VAL A 38 -5.66 14.81 1.75
CA VAL A 38 -4.63 14.40 2.71
C VAL A 38 -3.43 13.83 1.96
N VAL A 39 -2.23 14.34 2.24
CA VAL A 39 -0.97 13.90 1.65
C VAL A 39 -0.09 13.24 2.70
N VAL A 40 0.45 12.07 2.38
CA VAL A 40 1.29 11.27 3.29
C VAL A 40 2.57 10.83 2.58
N PRO A 41 3.66 10.57 3.33
CA PRO A 41 4.88 10.02 2.75
C PRO A 41 4.66 8.57 2.30
N VAL A 42 5.19 8.25 1.13
CA VAL A 42 5.31 6.88 0.62
C VAL A 42 6.38 6.17 1.43
N LYS A 43 5.96 5.22 2.27
CA LYS A 43 6.91 4.29 2.91
C LYS A 43 7.25 3.21 1.91
N GLU A 44 8.47 3.24 1.40
CA GLU A 44 8.98 2.11 0.64
C GLU A 44 9.11 0.89 1.55
N ILE A 45 8.57 -0.23 1.08
CA ILE A 45 8.83 -1.53 1.71
C ILE A 45 10.31 -1.82 1.46
N LYS A 46 11.15 -1.63 2.49
CA LYS A 46 12.53 -2.10 2.44
C LYS A 46 12.53 -3.57 2.03
N SER A 47 13.29 -3.91 1.01
CA SER A 47 13.46 -5.28 0.54
C SER A 47 14.06 -6.11 1.67
N SER A 48 13.21 -6.84 2.38
CA SER A 48 13.68 -7.81 3.36
C SER A 48 14.33 -8.97 2.59
N PRO A 49 15.49 -9.50 3.01
CA PRO A 49 16.10 -10.69 2.39
C PRO A 49 15.15 -11.90 2.26
N TRP A 50 14.15 -11.97 3.13
CA TRP A 50 13.11 -13.00 3.17
C TRP A 50 11.86 -12.69 2.32
N ALA A 51 11.93 -11.70 1.42
CA ALA A 51 10.79 -11.30 0.59
C ALA A 51 10.26 -12.45 -0.29
N PHE A 52 11.10 -13.43 -0.63
CA PHE A 52 10.70 -14.63 -1.37
C PHE A 52 9.71 -15.54 -0.60
N LEU A 53 9.61 -15.44 0.73
CA LEU A 53 8.63 -16.21 1.50
C LEU A 53 7.26 -15.52 1.59
N LYS A 54 7.17 -14.22 1.28
CA LYS A 54 5.92 -13.44 1.35
C LYS A 54 4.77 -13.91 0.45
N PRO A 55 4.99 -14.52 -0.74
CA PRO A 55 3.91 -14.90 -1.63
C PRO A 55 2.90 -15.88 -1.01
N PHE A 56 3.36 -16.73 -0.07
CA PHE A 56 2.50 -17.69 0.63
C PHE A 56 2.54 -17.45 2.14
N THR A 57 1.37 -17.60 2.78
CA THR A 57 1.28 -17.55 4.25
C THR A 57 1.96 -18.77 4.87
N ALA A 58 2.35 -18.66 6.14
CA ALA A 58 2.96 -19.79 6.87
C ALA A 58 2.07 -21.05 6.84
N GLN A 59 0.75 -20.88 6.92
CA GLN A 59 -0.21 -21.98 6.79
C GLN A 59 -0.12 -22.66 5.40
N MET A 60 -0.04 -21.89 4.33
CA MET A 60 0.08 -22.44 2.96
C MET A 60 1.40 -23.19 2.76
N TRP A 61 2.50 -22.70 3.35
CA TRP A 61 3.78 -23.41 3.37
C TRP A 61 3.67 -24.75 4.12
N CYS A 62 3.02 -24.77 5.29
CA CYS A 62 2.78 -26.00 6.04
C CYS A 62 1.93 -27.00 5.26
N VAL A 63 0.85 -26.55 4.62
CA VAL A 63 -0.03 -27.40 3.80
C VAL A 63 0.74 -27.96 2.60
N THR A 64 1.54 -27.13 1.91
CA THR A 64 2.38 -27.56 0.79
C THR A 64 3.39 -28.62 1.23
N GLY A 65 4.07 -28.41 2.36
CA GLY A 65 5.02 -29.37 2.92
C GLY A 65 4.35 -30.68 3.35
N ALA A 66 3.16 -30.62 3.97
CA ALA A 66 2.41 -31.80 4.37
C ALA A 66 1.94 -32.61 3.15
N PHE A 67 1.44 -31.93 2.11
CA PHE A 67 1.00 -32.56 0.86
C PHE A 67 2.17 -33.23 0.12
N PHE A 68 3.35 -32.61 0.14
CA PHE A 68 4.58 -33.19 -0.39
C PHE A 68 4.96 -34.50 0.31
N LEU A 69 4.94 -34.51 1.65
CA LEU A 69 5.21 -35.74 2.42
C LEU A 69 4.17 -36.83 2.16
N PHE A 70 2.89 -36.45 2.04
CA PHE A 70 1.80 -37.37 1.74
C PHE A 70 1.99 -38.06 0.38
N VAL A 71 2.26 -37.30 -0.69
CA VAL A 71 2.48 -37.85 -2.03
C VAL A 71 3.76 -38.70 -2.07
N GLY A 72 4.83 -38.26 -1.42
CA GLY A 72 6.06 -39.05 -1.27
C GLY A 72 5.80 -40.40 -0.59
N ALA A 73 4.96 -40.43 0.46
CA ALA A 73 4.56 -41.66 1.13
C ALA A 73 3.71 -42.57 0.24
N VAL A 74 2.76 -42.02 -0.54
CA VAL A 74 1.94 -42.79 -1.48
C VAL A 74 2.80 -43.44 -2.56
N VAL A 75 3.71 -42.68 -3.18
CA VAL A 75 4.64 -43.20 -4.19
C VAL A 75 5.55 -44.27 -3.58
N TRP A 76 6.05 -44.03 -2.37
CA TRP A 76 6.85 -45.02 -1.65
C TRP A 76 6.09 -46.33 -1.44
N ILE A 77 4.85 -46.31 -0.97
CA ILE A 77 4.05 -47.52 -0.77
C ILE A 77 3.85 -48.29 -2.09
N LEU A 78 3.59 -47.59 -3.20
CA LEU A 78 3.32 -48.20 -4.50
C LEU A 78 4.57 -48.81 -5.15
N GLU A 79 5.71 -48.12 -5.06
CA GLU A 79 6.98 -48.56 -5.66
C GLU A 79 7.76 -49.54 -4.76
N HIS A 80 7.60 -49.47 -3.42
CA HIS A 80 8.25 -50.39 -2.48
C HIS A 80 7.91 -51.86 -2.73
N ARG A 81 6.72 -52.14 -3.29
CA ARG A 81 6.29 -53.51 -3.59
C ARG A 81 6.88 -54.06 -4.89
N HIS A 82 7.25 -53.21 -5.85
CA HIS A 82 7.62 -53.63 -7.22
C HIS A 82 9.06 -53.32 -7.60
N ASN A 83 9.74 -52.39 -6.93
CA ASN A 83 11.08 -51.95 -7.30
C ASN A 83 12.11 -52.32 -6.22
N PRO A 84 13.15 -53.12 -6.56
CA PRO A 84 14.20 -53.50 -5.60
C PRO A 84 15.07 -52.34 -5.13
N GLU A 85 15.16 -51.22 -5.85
CA GLU A 85 15.89 -50.03 -5.38
C GLU A 85 15.25 -49.36 -4.15
N PHE A 86 13.95 -49.56 -3.96
CA PHE A 86 13.22 -49.09 -2.78
C PHE A 86 13.24 -50.11 -1.63
N ARG A 87 14.10 -51.12 -1.65
CA ARG A 87 14.33 -52.06 -0.54
C ARG A 87 15.71 -51.82 0.08
N GLY A 88 15.75 -51.03 1.15
CA GLY A 88 16.97 -50.72 1.90
C GLY A 88 16.66 -50.29 3.34
N PRO A 89 17.68 -49.96 4.16
CA PRO A 89 17.45 -49.50 5.52
C PRO A 89 16.59 -48.21 5.55
N PRO A 90 15.68 -48.06 6.54
CA PRO A 90 14.63 -47.04 6.52
C PRO A 90 15.14 -45.60 6.44
N LYS A 91 16.34 -45.33 7.00
CA LYS A 91 17.00 -44.02 6.91
C LYS A 91 17.44 -43.66 5.48
N LYS A 92 17.89 -44.65 4.70
CA LYS A 92 18.32 -44.44 3.30
C LYS A 92 17.10 -44.23 2.39
N GLN A 93 16.01 -44.95 2.65
CA GLN A 93 14.75 -44.79 1.92
C GLN A 93 14.11 -43.41 2.13
N LEU A 94 14.06 -42.91 3.37
CA LEU A 94 13.56 -41.55 3.64
C LEU A 94 14.35 -40.50 2.84
N MET A 95 15.67 -40.65 2.77
CA MET A 95 16.50 -39.72 1.99
C MET A 95 16.26 -39.84 0.48
N THR A 96 16.11 -41.07 -0.04
CA THR A 96 15.78 -41.30 -1.46
C THR A 96 14.40 -40.77 -1.83
N ILE A 97 13.39 -40.95 -0.97
CA ILE A 97 12.02 -40.41 -1.20
C ILE A 97 12.04 -38.89 -1.17
N PHE A 98 12.72 -38.30 -0.18
CA PHE A 98 12.85 -36.85 -0.09
C PHE A 98 13.57 -36.29 -1.32
N TRP A 99 14.67 -36.91 -1.73
CA TRP A 99 15.43 -36.53 -2.92
C TRP A 99 14.61 -36.67 -4.21
N PHE A 100 13.91 -37.79 -4.39
CA PHE A 100 13.08 -38.04 -5.56
C PHE A 100 11.91 -37.05 -5.66
N THR A 101 11.23 -36.79 -4.54
CA THR A 101 10.11 -35.84 -4.49
C THR A 101 10.60 -34.40 -4.72
N PHE A 102 11.83 -34.08 -4.26
CA PHE A 102 12.46 -32.78 -4.50
C PHE A 102 12.89 -32.61 -5.97
N SER A 103 13.49 -33.65 -6.58
CA SER A 103 13.90 -33.63 -7.99
C SER A 103 12.71 -33.53 -8.95
N THR A 104 11.57 -34.17 -8.63
CA THR A 104 10.34 -34.06 -9.44
C THR A 104 9.73 -32.66 -9.38
N MET A 105 9.86 -31.93 -8.25
CA MET A 105 9.39 -30.55 -8.13
C MET A 105 10.09 -29.59 -9.10
N PHE A 106 11.36 -29.84 -9.41
CA PHE A 106 12.18 -29.04 -10.33
C PHE A 106 12.30 -29.63 -11.73
N PHE A 107 11.40 -30.56 -12.11
CA PHE A 107 11.43 -31.24 -13.42
C PHE A 107 12.75 -31.96 -13.74
N SER A 108 13.56 -32.31 -12.72
CA SER A 108 14.79 -33.09 -12.91
C SER A 108 14.43 -34.57 -12.98
N HIS A 109 14.07 -35.04 -14.18
CA HIS A 109 13.61 -36.40 -14.41
C HIS A 109 14.81 -37.35 -14.53
N ARG A 110 15.08 -38.15 -13.48
CA ARG A 110 16.21 -39.10 -13.49
C ARG A 110 15.86 -40.57 -13.22
N GLU A 111 14.64 -40.93 -12.84
CA GLU A 111 14.31 -42.33 -12.52
C GLU A 111 13.13 -42.88 -13.34
N ASN A 112 13.37 -44.03 -13.99
CA ASN A 112 12.36 -44.84 -14.68
C ASN A 112 11.45 -45.51 -13.64
N THR A 113 10.34 -44.88 -13.28
CA THR A 113 9.31 -45.53 -12.44
C THR A 113 8.75 -46.76 -13.13
N VAL A 114 8.67 -47.88 -12.41
CA VAL A 114 8.40 -49.21 -12.98
C VAL A 114 6.89 -49.53 -12.97
N SER A 115 6.10 -48.91 -12.08
CA SER A 115 4.67 -49.20 -11.92
C SER A 115 3.75 -48.24 -12.68
N GLY A 116 2.76 -48.78 -13.41
CA GLY A 116 1.76 -47.99 -14.12
C GLY A 116 0.91 -47.09 -13.21
N LEU A 117 0.59 -47.55 -11.98
CA LEU A 117 -0.13 -46.75 -10.98
C LEU A 117 0.75 -45.64 -10.40
N GLY A 118 2.05 -45.91 -10.19
CA GLY A 118 3.02 -44.90 -9.75
C GLY A 118 3.16 -43.76 -10.76
N ARG A 119 3.23 -44.09 -12.06
CA ARG A 119 3.24 -43.11 -13.16
C ARG A 119 1.99 -42.24 -13.18
N PHE A 120 0.80 -42.82 -12.97
CA PHE A 120 -0.43 -42.05 -12.92
C PHE A 120 -0.44 -41.04 -11.76
N VAL A 121 -0.04 -41.47 -10.55
CA VAL A 121 0.08 -40.59 -9.39
C VAL A 121 1.12 -39.48 -9.64
N LEU A 122 2.23 -39.80 -10.30
CA LEU A 122 3.25 -38.80 -10.67
C LEU A 122 2.74 -37.76 -11.67
N ILE A 123 1.93 -38.16 -12.66
CA ILE A 123 1.34 -37.20 -13.61
C ILE A 123 0.43 -36.21 -12.87
N ILE A 124 -0.44 -36.70 -11.97
CA ILE A 124 -1.29 -35.83 -11.15
C ILE A 124 -0.44 -34.91 -10.27
N TRP A 125 0.63 -35.44 -9.66
CA TRP A 125 1.56 -34.65 -8.87
C TRP A 125 2.21 -33.53 -9.67
N LEU A 126 2.66 -33.79 -10.89
CA LEU A 126 3.23 -32.78 -11.78
C LEU A 126 2.24 -31.65 -12.09
N PHE A 127 0.96 -31.97 -12.29
CA PHE A 127 -0.09 -30.95 -12.44
C PHE A 127 -0.24 -30.08 -11.18
N VAL A 128 -0.23 -30.70 -9.99
CA VAL A 128 -0.33 -29.94 -8.73
C VAL A 128 0.88 -29.03 -8.53
N VAL A 129 2.10 -29.54 -8.76
CA VAL A 129 3.34 -28.73 -8.68
C VAL A 129 3.29 -27.56 -9.67
N LEU A 130 2.80 -27.78 -10.88
CA LEU A 130 2.65 -26.73 -11.88
C LEU A 130 1.70 -25.62 -11.38
N ILE A 131 0.54 -25.98 -10.81
CA ILE A 131 -0.40 -25.02 -10.22
C ILE A 131 0.27 -24.24 -9.08
N ILE A 132 0.97 -24.91 -8.17
CA ILE A 132 1.66 -24.26 -7.05
C ILE A 132 2.70 -23.26 -7.55
N ASN A 133 3.53 -23.64 -8.52
CA ASN A 133 4.54 -22.76 -9.12
C ASN A 133 3.92 -21.56 -9.86
N SER A 134 2.83 -21.79 -10.60
CA SER A 134 2.07 -20.73 -11.27
C SER A 134 1.45 -19.76 -10.26
N SER A 135 0.80 -20.26 -9.20
CA SER A 135 0.21 -19.43 -8.15
C SER A 135 1.25 -18.66 -7.34
N TYR A 136 2.41 -19.27 -7.06
CA TYR A 136 3.53 -18.60 -6.41
C TYR A 136 4.05 -17.45 -7.25
N THR A 137 4.31 -17.69 -8.54
CA THR A 137 4.80 -16.66 -9.47
C THR A 137 3.76 -15.54 -9.66
N ALA A 138 2.47 -15.88 -9.75
CA ALA A 138 1.40 -14.89 -9.85
C ALA A 138 1.30 -14.02 -8.60
N SER A 139 1.38 -14.63 -7.42
CA SER A 139 1.32 -13.92 -6.13
C SER A 139 2.55 -13.04 -5.92
N LEU A 140 3.74 -13.56 -6.25
CA LEU A 140 4.99 -12.80 -6.20
C LEU A 140 4.94 -11.61 -7.15
N THR A 141 4.51 -11.82 -8.40
CA THR A 141 4.32 -10.75 -9.38
C THR A 141 3.33 -9.71 -8.87
N SER A 142 2.19 -10.13 -8.32
CA SER A 142 1.19 -9.21 -7.75
C SER A 142 1.76 -8.38 -6.60
N ILE A 143 2.59 -8.97 -5.73
CA ILE A 143 3.25 -8.23 -4.63
C ILE A 143 4.28 -7.23 -5.18
N LEU A 144 4.94 -7.55 -6.29
CA LEU A 144 5.93 -6.66 -6.92
C LEU A 144 5.27 -5.54 -7.75
N THR A 145 4.09 -5.80 -8.33
CA THR A 145 3.35 -4.80 -9.12
C THR A 145 2.49 -3.89 -8.24
N VAL A 146 1.93 -4.42 -7.15
CA VAL A 146 1.21 -3.61 -6.17
C VAL A 146 2.23 -2.97 -5.23
N GLN A 147 2.47 -1.68 -5.39
CA GLN A 147 3.12 -0.90 -4.33
C GLN A 147 2.22 -0.94 -3.09
N GLN A 148 2.46 -1.90 -2.19
CA GLN A 148 1.81 -1.94 -0.88
C GLN A 148 2.37 -0.80 -0.03
N LEU A 149 1.81 0.38 -0.24
CA LEU A 149 2.02 1.55 0.58
C LEU A 149 1.19 1.40 1.86
N SER A 150 1.74 0.70 2.85
CA SER A 150 1.19 0.73 4.20
C SER A 150 1.39 2.13 4.79
N SER A 151 0.48 3.05 4.51
CA SER A 151 0.33 4.26 5.32
C SER A 151 -0.64 3.97 6.44
N GLN A 152 -0.28 4.35 7.65
CA GLN A 152 -1.15 4.29 8.83
C GLN A 152 -2.37 5.22 8.71
N ILE A 153 -2.35 6.13 7.73
CA ILE A 153 -3.38 7.13 7.47
C ILE A 153 -4.01 6.77 6.14
N GLU A 154 -5.31 6.47 6.18
CA GLU A 154 -6.10 6.11 5.01
C GLU A 154 -6.94 7.28 4.49
N GLY A 155 -7.14 8.32 5.32
CA GLY A 155 -7.88 9.52 4.97
C GLY A 155 -8.01 10.49 6.14
N ILE A 156 -8.97 11.41 6.04
CA ILE A 156 -9.25 12.43 7.06
C ILE A 156 -9.73 11.82 8.40
N ASP A 157 -10.52 10.75 8.37
CA ASP A 157 -11.02 10.08 9.59
C ASP A 157 -9.88 9.53 10.48
N SER A 158 -8.80 9.04 9.85
CA SER A 158 -7.60 8.61 10.55
C SER A 158 -6.88 9.78 11.23
N LEU A 159 -6.95 10.99 10.67
CA LEU A 159 -6.36 12.19 11.26
C LEU A 159 -7.20 12.72 12.43
N ILE A 160 -8.53 12.65 12.32
CA ILE A 160 -9.46 13.07 13.37
C ILE A 160 -9.27 12.19 14.62
N SER A 161 -9.25 10.87 14.43
CA SER A 161 -9.04 9.89 15.52
C SER A 161 -7.61 9.85 16.05
N GLY A 162 -6.63 10.31 15.26
CA GLY A 162 -5.23 10.38 15.66
C GLY A 162 -4.91 11.52 16.63
N THR A 163 -3.66 11.56 17.10
CA THR A 163 -3.11 12.64 17.94
C THR A 163 -1.89 13.32 17.32
N GLN A 164 -1.49 12.87 16.13
CA GLN A 164 -0.27 13.30 15.47
C GLN A 164 -0.41 14.71 14.85
N PRO A 165 0.72 15.42 14.66
CA PRO A 165 0.74 16.75 14.04
C PRO A 165 0.42 16.71 12.55
N ILE A 166 -0.34 17.69 12.08
CA ILE A 166 -0.86 17.84 10.71
C ILE A 166 -0.31 19.15 10.14
N GLY A 167 0.30 19.08 8.95
CA GLY A 167 0.76 20.24 8.22
C GLY A 167 -0.35 20.86 7.38
N ILE A 168 -0.39 22.19 7.29
CA ILE A 168 -1.29 22.93 6.42
C ILE A 168 -0.54 24.10 5.77
N GLN A 169 -1.05 24.63 4.66
CA GLN A 169 -0.53 25.88 4.11
C GLN A 169 -0.81 27.05 5.06
N ASP A 170 0.19 27.92 5.24
CA ASP A 170 0.00 29.16 6.00
C ASP A 170 -1.02 30.06 5.30
N GLY A 171 -2.00 30.56 6.05
CA GLY A 171 -3.12 31.36 5.51
C GLY A 171 -4.26 30.57 4.85
N SER A 172 -4.16 29.23 4.74
CA SER A 172 -5.23 28.42 4.15
C SER A 172 -6.48 28.32 5.03
N PHE A 173 -7.64 28.23 4.38
CA PHE A 173 -8.93 27.99 5.06
C PHE A 173 -8.96 26.62 5.76
N ALA A 174 -8.09 25.69 5.34
CA ALA A 174 -7.95 24.37 5.94
C ALA A 174 -7.75 24.46 7.47
N ARG A 175 -6.98 25.45 7.96
CA ARG A 175 -6.78 25.65 9.41
C ARG A 175 -8.09 25.75 10.16
N ARG A 176 -8.98 26.59 9.65
CA ARG A 176 -10.24 26.91 10.31
C ARG A 176 -11.22 25.75 10.17
N TYR A 177 -11.27 25.12 9.00
CA TYR A 177 -12.08 23.94 8.78
C TYR A 177 -11.70 22.78 9.72
N LEU A 178 -10.39 22.48 9.86
CA LEU A 178 -9.91 21.41 10.74
C LEU A 178 -10.25 21.67 12.22
N ILE A 179 -10.19 22.92 12.67
CA ILE A 179 -10.48 23.29 14.07
C ILE A 179 -11.98 23.37 14.32
N ASP A 180 -12.70 24.16 13.52
CA ASP A 180 -14.10 24.54 13.80
C ASP A 180 -15.06 23.41 13.41
N GLU A 181 -14.83 22.72 12.28
CA GLU A 181 -15.76 21.69 11.76
C GLU A 181 -15.35 20.27 12.17
N LEU A 182 -14.04 19.96 12.17
CA LEU A 182 -13.53 18.63 12.51
C LEU A 182 -13.05 18.50 13.97
N ASN A 183 -13.12 19.58 14.75
CA ASN A 183 -12.73 19.62 16.17
C ASN A 183 -11.29 19.11 16.44
N ILE A 184 -10.37 19.34 15.50
CA ILE A 184 -8.96 18.99 15.68
C ILE A 184 -8.29 20.04 16.55
N HIS A 185 -7.59 19.57 17.59
CA HIS A 185 -6.96 20.47 18.55
C HIS A 185 -5.91 21.38 17.88
N PRO A 186 -5.93 22.71 18.10
CA PRO A 186 -5.06 23.66 17.41
C PRO A 186 -3.56 23.39 17.57
N SER A 187 -3.14 22.78 18.69
CA SER A 187 -1.72 22.45 18.94
C SER A 187 -1.16 21.39 18.00
N ARG A 188 -2.02 20.64 17.30
CA ARG A 188 -1.61 19.63 16.32
C ARG A 188 -1.35 20.23 14.95
N ILE A 189 -1.79 21.45 14.69
CA ILE A 189 -1.76 22.05 13.37
C ILE A 189 -0.48 22.87 13.22
N VAL A 190 0.30 22.53 12.19
CA VAL A 190 1.58 23.18 11.87
C VAL A 190 1.43 23.92 10.55
N SER A 191 1.54 25.25 10.59
CA SER A 191 1.54 26.07 9.37
C SER A 191 2.87 25.95 8.63
N LEU A 192 2.80 25.71 7.32
CA LEU A 192 3.93 25.54 6.43
C LEU A 192 3.80 26.56 5.28
N LYS A 193 4.88 27.30 5.00
CA LYS A 193 4.84 28.41 4.03
C LYS A 193 5.17 27.99 2.61
N ASP A 194 6.12 27.07 2.45
CA ASP A 194 6.70 26.73 1.16
C ASP A 194 6.55 25.24 0.83
N PRO A 195 6.49 24.84 -0.46
CA PRO A 195 6.53 23.44 -0.87
C PRO A 195 7.76 22.69 -0.35
N LYS A 196 8.90 23.38 -0.15
CA LYS A 196 10.10 22.78 0.46
C LYS A 196 9.87 22.41 1.93
N ALA A 197 9.11 23.23 2.66
CA ALA A 197 8.74 22.95 4.04
C ALA A 197 7.80 21.73 4.12
N TYR A 198 6.99 21.48 3.08
CA TYR A 198 6.14 20.29 3.00
C TYR A 198 6.99 19.03 2.96
N VAL A 199 7.97 19.00 2.04
CA VAL A 199 8.91 17.88 1.90
C VAL A 199 9.67 17.65 3.21
N ASP A 200 10.24 18.70 3.80
CA ASP A 200 11.01 18.58 5.04
C ASP A 200 10.15 18.06 6.20
N ALA A 201 8.96 18.64 6.39
CA ALA A 201 8.07 18.26 7.48
C ALA A 201 7.57 16.81 7.35
N LEU A 202 7.20 16.37 6.14
CA LEU A 202 6.78 14.98 5.88
C LEU A 202 7.96 14.00 6.01
N THR A 203 9.16 14.41 5.63
CA THR A 203 10.37 13.56 5.70
C THR A 203 10.83 13.37 7.15
N ARG A 204 10.83 14.43 7.96
CA ARG A 204 11.14 14.33 9.40
C ARG A 204 10.10 13.49 10.15
N GLY A 205 8.85 13.58 9.73
CA GLY A 205 7.73 12.86 10.34
C GLY A 205 7.45 13.30 11.78
N PRO A 206 6.40 12.75 12.42
CA PRO A 206 5.95 13.21 13.73
C PRO A 206 6.97 12.95 14.85
N LYS A 207 7.83 11.92 14.71
CA LYS A 207 8.89 11.61 15.68
C LYS A 207 10.09 12.56 15.59
N GLY A 208 10.35 13.15 14.42
CA GLY A 208 11.43 14.10 14.17
C GLY A 208 11.01 15.57 14.28
N GLY A 209 9.88 15.85 14.94
CA GLY A 209 9.30 17.20 15.03
C GLY A 209 8.71 17.72 13.72
N GLY A 210 8.47 16.84 12.75
CA GLY A 210 7.73 17.11 11.52
C GLY A 210 6.25 16.76 11.66
N VAL A 211 5.58 16.51 10.54
CA VAL A 211 4.15 16.22 10.47
C VAL A 211 3.89 14.80 9.97
N VAL A 212 2.75 14.21 10.34
CA VAL A 212 2.37 12.88 9.86
C VAL A 212 1.74 12.92 8.47
N ALA A 213 1.05 14.02 8.17
CA ALA A 213 0.35 14.26 6.93
C ALA A 213 0.24 15.76 6.69
N ILE A 214 -0.02 16.14 5.44
CA ILE A 214 -0.37 17.50 5.05
C ILE A 214 -1.81 17.52 4.55
N VAL A 215 -2.55 18.56 4.90
CA VAL A 215 -3.89 18.81 4.38
C VAL A 215 -3.86 20.12 3.60
N ASP A 216 -4.20 20.06 2.33
CA ASP A 216 -4.20 21.23 1.46
C ASP A 216 -5.16 21.06 0.27
N GLU A 217 -5.40 22.13 -0.48
CA GLU A 217 -6.25 22.12 -1.67
C GLU A 217 -5.65 21.25 -2.80
N LEU A 218 -6.49 20.48 -3.48
CA LEU A 218 -6.07 19.54 -4.52
C LEU A 218 -5.18 20.17 -5.62
N PRO A 219 -5.48 21.36 -6.19
CA PRO A 219 -4.65 21.95 -7.25
C PRO A 219 -3.20 22.20 -6.82
N TYR A 220 -2.97 22.63 -5.57
CA TYR A 220 -1.63 22.83 -5.04
C TYR A 220 -0.89 21.51 -4.83
N ILE A 221 -1.61 20.49 -4.38
CA ILE A 221 -1.04 19.16 -4.18
C ILE A 221 -0.70 18.49 -5.51
N GLU A 222 -1.48 18.66 -6.57
CA GLU A 222 -1.14 18.14 -7.90
C GLU A 222 0.19 18.72 -8.42
N ILE A 223 0.38 20.03 -8.29
CA ILE A 223 1.64 20.70 -8.66
C ILE A 223 2.79 20.15 -7.80
N PHE A 224 2.59 20.07 -6.48
CA PHE A 224 3.59 19.53 -5.55
C PHE A 224 3.99 18.08 -5.88
N MET A 225 3.02 17.21 -6.18
CA MET A 225 3.26 15.81 -6.53
C MET A 225 4.05 15.67 -7.83
N SER A 226 3.78 16.53 -8.82
CA SER A 226 4.53 16.53 -10.10
C SER A 226 6.04 16.77 -9.89
N SER A 227 6.41 17.55 -8.87
CA SER A 227 7.79 17.93 -8.59
C SER A 227 8.57 16.94 -7.69
N THR A 228 7.89 15.99 -7.05
CA THR A 228 8.45 15.19 -5.94
C THR A 228 8.70 13.71 -6.26
N ASN A 229 8.67 13.31 -7.53
CA ASN A 229 9.01 11.95 -8.02
C ASN A 229 8.31 10.82 -7.22
N CYS A 230 7.00 10.95 -6.99
CA CYS A 230 6.18 9.93 -6.31
C CYS A 230 6.60 9.57 -4.87
N LYS A 231 7.37 10.41 -4.17
CA LYS A 231 7.72 10.22 -2.75
C LYS A 231 6.54 10.44 -1.79
N PHE A 232 5.48 11.09 -2.28
CA PHE A 232 4.28 11.42 -1.53
C PHE A 232 3.07 10.98 -2.34
N ARG A 233 1.96 10.73 -1.64
CA ARG A 233 0.70 10.37 -2.28
C ARG A 233 -0.47 10.98 -1.53
N THR A 234 -1.57 11.19 -2.25
CA THR A 234 -2.87 11.50 -1.65
C THR A 234 -3.52 10.24 -1.08
N VAL A 235 -4.28 10.41 0.00
CA VAL A 235 -5.05 9.35 0.67
C VAL A 235 -6.45 9.84 1.00
N GLY A 236 -7.42 8.92 0.95
CA GLY A 236 -8.82 9.21 1.22
C GLY A 236 -9.52 9.88 0.04
N GLN A 237 -10.79 10.21 0.27
CA GLN A 237 -11.57 11.05 -0.66
C GLN A 237 -11.30 12.52 -0.38
N GLU A 238 -11.38 13.33 -1.42
CA GLU A 238 -11.44 14.78 -1.30
C GLU A 238 -12.62 15.17 -0.41
N PHE A 239 -12.37 16.08 0.54
CA PHE A 239 -13.37 16.55 1.48
C PHE A 239 -13.47 18.07 1.42
N THR A 240 -14.65 18.57 1.78
CA THR A 240 -15.13 19.93 1.47
C THR A 240 -15.37 20.13 -0.03
N LYS A 241 -16.62 20.41 -0.40
CA LYS A 241 -16.96 20.87 -1.76
C LYS A 241 -16.95 22.38 -1.75
N SER A 242 -15.76 22.95 -1.83
CA SER A 242 -15.57 24.38 -2.03
C SER A 242 -15.09 24.63 -3.46
N GLY A 243 -15.05 25.89 -3.87
CA GLY A 243 -14.50 26.28 -5.16
C GLY A 243 -13.89 27.66 -5.10
N TRP A 244 -13.04 27.95 -6.08
CA TRP A 244 -12.46 29.28 -6.25
C TRP A 244 -13.40 30.16 -7.07
N GLY A 245 -13.61 31.39 -6.61
CA GLY A 245 -14.46 32.38 -7.27
C GLY A 245 -13.85 33.78 -7.20
N PHE A 246 -14.29 34.67 -8.08
CA PHE A 246 -13.91 36.09 -7.99
C PHE A 246 -14.72 36.78 -6.90
N VAL A 247 -14.16 37.84 -6.32
CA VAL A 247 -14.77 38.63 -5.25
C VAL A 247 -15.00 40.06 -5.71
N SER A 248 -16.14 40.63 -5.34
CA SER A 248 -16.47 42.06 -5.45
C SER A 248 -17.07 42.59 -4.15
#